data_AF-A0A7C4XG42-F1
#
_entry.id   AF-A0A7C4XG42-F1
#
_cell.length_a   1.000
_cell.length_b   1.000
_cell.length_c   1.000
_cell.angle_alpha   90.00
_cell.angle_beta   90.00
_cell.angle_gamma   90.00
#
_symmetry.space_group_name_H-M   'P 1'
#
loop_
_entity.id
_entity.type
_entity.pdbx_description
1 polymer ?
#
loop_
_entity_poly.entity_id
_entity_poly.type
_entity_poly.pdbx_seq_one_letter_code
_entity_poly.pdbx_strand_id
1 'polypeptide(L)' 'MGETVIEVFRVSGYVRGPCPKCSKEERGLVMFDDYALGWECLACGETGRVDRVEWIEGSDAVTGAALEKE' A
#
# COMPACT_ATOMS: atom_id res chain seq x y z
N MET A 1 -19.25 12.18 -2.19
CA MET A 1 -18.47 10.94 -2.41
C MET A 1 -17.17 11.10 -1.64
N GLY A 2 -16.82 10.14 -0.78
CA GLY A 2 -15.62 10.23 0.05
C GLY A 2 -14.36 10.04 -0.78
N GLU A 3 -13.29 10.73 -0.39
CA GLU A 3 -11.96 10.59 -0.98
C GLU A 3 -11.36 9.22 -0.62
N THR A 4 -10.84 8.50 -1.62
CA THR A 4 -10.13 7.24 -1.43
C THR A 4 -8.65 7.54 -1.19
N VAL A 5 -8.20 7.37 0.05
CA VAL A 5 -6.82 7.63 0.47
C VAL A 5 -6.14 6.34 0.87
N ILE A 6 -4.90 6.15 0.43
CA ILE A 6 -4.05 5.04 0.89
C ILE A 6 -2.79 5.56 1.58
N GLU A 7 -2.32 4.80 2.56
CA GLU A 7 -1.04 5.04 3.25
C GLU A 7 0.05 4.16 2.64
N VAL A 8 1.18 4.77 2.27
CA VAL A 8 2.27 4.10 1.57
C VAL A 8 3.59 4.38 2.25
N PHE A 9 4.34 3.32 2.57
CA PHE A 9 5.69 3.46 3.10
C PHE A 9 6.61 4.06 2.05
N ARG A 10 7.19 5.22 2.37
CA ARG A 10 8.02 5.99 1.43
C ARG A 10 9.24 5.22 0.90
N VAL A 11 9.82 4.34 1.72
CA VAL A 11 11.05 3.60 1.39
C VAL A 11 10.80 2.40 0.47
N SER A 12 9.64 1.74 0.59
CA SER A 12 9.36 0.47 -0.09
C SER A 12 8.24 0.54 -1.11
N GLY A 13 7.38 1.56 -1.05
CA GLY A 13 6.15 1.62 -1.84
C GLY A 13 5.08 0.62 -1.38
N TYR A 14 5.24 0.00 -0.20
CA TYR A 14 4.23 -0.89 0.36
C TYR A 14 3.00 -0.09 0.82
N VAL A 15 1.81 -0.57 0.46
CA VAL A 15 0.53 0.06 0.76
C VAL A 15 -0.12 -0.65 1.95
N ARG A 16 -0.42 0.08 3.03
CA ARG A 16 -1.02 -0.52 4.23
C ARG A 16 -2.45 -1.00 4.00
N GLY A 17 -2.81 -2.06 4.72
CA GLY A 17 -4.15 -2.61 4.85
C GLY A 17 -4.46 -3.77 3.90
N PRO A 18 -5.58 -4.48 4.11
CA PRO A 18 -5.90 -5.69 3.37
C PRO A 18 -6.48 -5.41 1.98
N CYS A 19 -6.20 -6.31 1.04
CA CYS A 19 -6.90 -6.33 -0.24
C CYS A 19 -8.40 -6.59 -0.01
N PRO A 20 -9.32 -5.79 -0.60
CA PRO A 20 -10.77 -5.98 -0.44
C PRO A 20 -11.28 -7.29 -1.06
N LYS A 21 -10.51 -7.94 -1.95
CA LYS A 21 -10.89 -9.17 -2.65
C LYS A 21 -10.44 -10.44 -1.94
N CYS A 22 -9.19 -10.51 -1.50
CA CYS A 22 -8.60 -11.73 -0.91
C CYS A 22 -8.19 -11.57 0.56
N SER A 23 -8.37 -10.38 1.14
CA SER A 23 -8.08 -10.02 2.53
C SER A 23 -6.62 -10.13 2.97
N LYS A 24 -5.68 -10.38 2.04
CA LYS A 24 -4.24 -10.41 2.34
C LYS A 24 -3.65 -9.00 2.40
N GLU A 25 -2.72 -8.78 3.32
CA GLU A 25 -1.98 -7.52 3.50
C GLU A 25 -0.68 -7.55 2.69
N GLU A 26 -0.82 -7.62 1.36
CA GLU A 26 0.29 -7.66 0.43
C GLU A 26 -0.05 -6.76 -0.76
N ARG A 27 0.08 -5.43 -0.56
CA ARG A 27 -0.27 -4.42 -1.57
C ARG A 27 0.92 -3.51 -1.89
N GLY A 28 1.13 -3.25 -3.17
CA GLY A 28 2.15 -2.32 -3.67
C GLY A 28 1.55 -1.09 -4.33
N LEU A 29 2.24 0.05 -4.24
CA LEU A 29 1.88 1.26 -4.94
C LEU A 29 2.12 1.05 -6.44
N VAL A 30 1.13 1.41 -7.25
CA VAL A 30 1.22 1.35 -8.72
C VAL A 30 0.84 2.69 -9.33
N MET A 31 1.39 2.95 -10.51
CA MET A 31 1.02 4.06 -11.38
C MET A 31 0.43 3.48 -12.66
N PHE A 32 -0.75 3.97 -13.07
CA PHE A 32 -1.42 3.58 -14.31
C PHE A 32 -0.91 4.40 -15.50
N ASP A 33 -1.26 3.99 -16.73
CA ASP A 33 -0.84 4.66 -17.97
C ASP A 33 -1.28 6.13 -18.06
N ASP A 34 -2.39 6.51 -17.42
CA ASP A 34 -2.87 7.89 -17.34
C ASP A 34 -2.24 8.70 -16.19
N TYR A 35 -1.14 8.21 -15.60
CA TYR A 35 -0.46 8.79 -14.44
C TYR A 35 -1.28 8.81 -13.14
N ALA A 36 -2.46 8.19 -13.13
CA ALA A 36 -3.21 7.96 -11.90
C ALA A 36 -2.41 7.02 -10.97
N LEU A 37 -2.51 7.27 -9.66
CA LEU A 37 -1.95 6.40 -8.64
C LEU A 37 -3.01 5.40 -8.15
N GLY A 38 -2.52 4.29 -7.62
CA GLY A 38 -3.36 3.26 -7.02
C GLY A 38 -2.57 2.22 -6.28
N TRP A 39 -3.23 1.11 -5.96
CA TRP A 39 -2.60 -0.05 -5.35
C TRP A 39 -2.85 -1.28 -6.20
N GLU A 40 -1.92 -2.23 -6.15
CA GLU A 40 -2.06 -3.59 -6.66
C GLU A 40 -1.88 -4.57 -5.50
N CYS A 41 -2.76 -5.57 -5.42
CA CYS A 41 -2.57 -6.71 -4.53
C CYS A 41 -1.62 -7.71 -5.15
N LEU A 42 -0.45 -7.87 -4.55
CA LEU A 42 0.61 -8.77 -5.00
C LEU A 42 0.22 -10.25 -4.89
N ALA A 43 -0.81 -10.57 -4.10
CA ALA A 43 -1.27 -11.94 -3.90
C ALA A 43 -2.35 -12.42 -4.89
N CYS A 44 -3.15 -11.51 -5.46
CA CYS A 44 -4.26 -11.90 -6.34
C CYS A 44 -4.42 -11.02 -7.61
N GLY A 45 -3.57 -10.01 -7.78
CA GLY A 45 -3.55 -9.12 -8.94
C GLY A 45 -4.67 -8.09 -8.98
N GLU A 46 -5.48 -7.96 -7.92
CA GLU A 46 -6.52 -6.94 -7.87
C GLU A 46 -5.90 -5.55 -7.79
N THR A 47 -6.43 -4.60 -8.57
CA THR A 47 -5.97 -3.22 -8.56
C THR A 47 -7.09 -2.26 -8.17
N GLY A 48 -6.71 -1.13 -7.58
CA GLY A 48 -7.65 -0.07 -7.21
C GLY A 48 -7.04 1.30 -7.39
N ARG A 49 -7.80 2.22 -8.00
CA ARG A 49 -7.42 3.64 -8.12
C ARG A 49 -7.69 4.37 -6.81
N VAL A 50 -6.90 5.40 -6.55
CA VAL A 50 -7.02 6.23 -5.35
C VAL A 50 -7.00 7.71 -5.73
N ASP A 51 -7.64 8.53 -4.92
CA ASP A 51 -7.65 9.98 -5.08
C ASP A 51 -6.37 10.61 -4.50
N ARG A 52 -5.84 10.03 -3.42
CA ARG A 52 -4.65 10.54 -2.72
C ARG A 52 -3.78 9.43 -2.12
N VAL A 53 -2.48 9.69 -2.10
CA VAL A 53 -1.47 8.86 -1.44
C VAL A 53 -0.87 9.65 -0.28
N GLU A 54 -1.00 9.11 0.93
CA GLU A 54 -0.33 9.61 2.12
C GLU A 54 0.97 8.84 2.33
N TRP A 55 2.09 9.56 2.32
CA TRP A 55 3.40 8.96 2.49
C TRP A 55 3.74 8.84 3.96
N ILE A 56 3.94 7.62 4.45
CA ILE A 56 4.32 7.34 5.82
C ILE A 56 5.80 6.91 5.90
N GLU A 57 6.45 7.30 6.99
CA GLU A 57 7.82 6.92 7.30
C GLU A 57 7.88 5.56 8.01
N GLY A 58 9.03 4.90 7.95
CA GLY A 58 9.25 3.57 8.53
C GLY A 58 9.35 2.45 7.49
N SER A 59 9.57 1.24 7.97
CA SER A 59 9.68 0.02 7.16
C SER A 59 8.41 -0.81 7.27
N ASP A 60 8.14 -1.60 6.23
CA ASP A 60 7.04 -2.58 6.20
C ASP A 60 7.33 -3.74 7.18
N ALA A 61 7.22 -3.45 8.47
CA ALA A 61 7.28 -4.42 9.55
C ALA A 61 5.86 -4.60 10.09
N VAL A 62 4.92 -5.00 9.23
CA VAL A 62 3.53 -5.17 9.66
C VAL A 62 3.40 -6.51 10.41
N THR A 63 3.55 -6.40 11.73
CA THR A 63 3.13 -7.31 12.82
C THR A 63 4.08 -8.42 13.29
N GLY A 64 5.05 -8.02 14.11
CA GLY A 64 5.76 -8.93 15.03
C GLY A 64 7.07 -8.30 15.51
N ALA A 65 7.32 -8.28 16.81
CA ALA A 65 8.50 -7.70 17.45
C ALA A 65 9.85 -7.92 16.73
N ALA A 66 10.73 -6.92 16.87
CA ALA A 66 12.19 -6.95 16.69
C ALA A 66 12.78 -6.85 15.27
N LEU A 67 13.42 -5.71 14.99
CA LEU A 67 14.80 -5.63 14.46
C LEU A 67 15.26 -4.17 14.66
N GLU A 68 15.82 -3.80 15.80
CA GLU A 68 17.22 -3.92 16.25
C GLU A 68 17.85 -2.53 16.27
N LYS A 69 18.43 -2.23 17.43
CA LYS A 69 19.19 -1.01 17.68
C LYS A 69 20.54 -1.16 16.99
N GLU A 70 20.98 -0.13 16.29
CA GLU A 70 22.38 0.27 16.22
C GLU A 70 22.49 1.77 15.95
#